data_AF-I0HBF4-F1
#
_entry.id   AF-I0HBF4-F1
#
_cell.length_a   1.000
_cell.length_b   1.000
_cell.length_c   1.000
_cell.angle_alpha   90.00
_cell.angle_beta   90.00
_cell.angle_gamma   90.00
#
_symmetry.space_group_name_H-M   'P 1'
#
loop_
_entity.id
_entity.type
_entity.pdbx_description
1 polymer ?
#
loop_
_entity_poly.entity_id
_entity_poly.type
_entity_poly.pdbx_seq_one_letter_code
_entity_poly.pdbx_strand_id
1 'polypeptide(L)'
;MTQTPIKQGPIQHGSIQRGPIKHGSIQHGSIQHGPIQHGSTKQGSMRQGWMRSLRLLAVVIVAAAAGVLAVQGPAQAHGAIQVPGSRTWFCYQDGRNPQTGAIEPKNAACAAAVAQSGVTSLYNWFAVLRSDGAGRVSGFLPDGQLCSGGTGGPYNFTGFNLARTDWPLTHLTAGANVQFKYNNWAKHPGTFYLYITKDGYDPTKPLAWSDLEPTPFDQVTNPPANGGPGTDDGHYYWNGNLPAGKTGRHLIYSVWSRSDSQETFYGCSDVVFDGGNGEVTGIGNGGTASPSPSTPPSPSTPPSPSTPPSPSNSPSTPPSPSNSNSPNPTGGCTAMYSVVSAWSGGFQGEVMVHAGDTAVNGWTVSWTFPGSQTLAQAWSGRATSSGSLATVKNETWNAAVPAGGHVTFGFLASGTAAAQVQNLTCTTG
;
A
#
# COMPACT_ATOMS: atom_id res chain seq x y z
N MET A 1 -24.27 -57.99 1.94
CA MET A 1 -25.04 -56.80 2.40
C MET A 1 -24.88 -56.72 3.90
N THR A 2 -24.40 -55.59 4.43
CA THR A 2 -24.13 -55.40 5.86
C THR A 2 -25.08 -54.35 6.45
N GLN A 3 -25.67 -54.65 7.61
CA GLN A 3 -26.63 -53.78 8.33
C GLN A 3 -25.99 -53.08 9.55
N THR A 4 -24.67 -52.83 9.52
CA THR A 4 -23.93 -52.37 10.70
C THR A 4 -23.19 -51.06 10.41
N PRO A 5 -23.17 -50.08 11.34
CA PRO A 5 -22.41 -48.83 11.16
C PRO A 5 -20.91 -49.10 11.01
N ILE A 6 -20.27 -48.49 10.02
CA ILE A 6 -18.82 -48.61 9.80
C ILE A 6 -18.14 -47.41 10.44
N LYS A 7 -17.23 -47.68 11.38
CA LYS A 7 -16.50 -46.64 12.12
C LYS A 7 -15.29 -46.10 11.36
N GLN A 8 -14.51 -46.94 10.65
CA GLN A 8 -13.31 -46.54 9.89
C GLN A 8 -13.02 -47.46 8.68
N GLY A 9 -12.56 -46.88 7.55
CA GLY A 9 -11.98 -47.59 6.38
C GLY A 9 -12.73 -47.36 5.05
N PRO A 10 -12.04 -47.35 3.88
CA PRO A 10 -12.68 -47.13 2.57
C PRO A 10 -13.41 -48.38 2.06
N ILE A 11 -14.56 -48.20 1.41
CA ILE A 11 -15.31 -49.28 0.74
C ILE A 11 -15.05 -49.18 -0.76
N GLN A 12 -14.40 -50.19 -1.34
CA GLN A 12 -14.11 -50.19 -2.77
C GLN A 12 -15.35 -50.56 -3.61
N HIS A 13 -16.09 -51.61 -3.23
CA HIS A 13 -17.34 -52.04 -3.88
C HIS A 13 -18.40 -52.47 -2.86
N GLY A 14 -19.59 -51.84 -2.86
CA GLY A 14 -20.71 -52.26 -1.99
C GLY A 14 -21.74 -51.16 -1.69
N SER A 15 -22.99 -51.54 -1.37
CA SER A 15 -24.07 -50.59 -1.02
C SER A 15 -24.54 -50.78 0.42
N ILE A 16 -24.82 -49.66 1.11
CA ILE A 16 -25.30 -49.63 2.51
C ILE A 16 -26.77 -49.22 2.51
N GLN A 17 -27.62 -50.01 3.16
CA GLN A 17 -29.04 -49.67 3.24
C GLN A 17 -29.38 -48.75 4.42
N ARG A 18 -28.78 -48.95 5.61
CA ARG A 18 -28.99 -48.10 6.79
C ARG A 18 -27.72 -47.96 7.63
N GLY A 19 -27.38 -46.73 8.04
CA GLY A 19 -26.33 -46.43 9.01
C GLY A 19 -25.31 -45.38 8.53
N PRO A 20 -24.76 -44.53 9.43
CA PRO A 20 -23.80 -43.49 9.05
C PRO A 20 -22.38 -44.03 8.81
N ILE A 21 -21.61 -43.36 7.95
CA ILE A 21 -20.14 -43.51 7.86
C ILE A 21 -19.50 -42.30 8.54
N LYS A 22 -18.66 -42.55 9.55
CA LYS A 22 -17.96 -41.47 10.25
C LYS A 22 -16.69 -41.04 9.51
N HIS A 23 -15.81 -41.98 9.17
CA HIS A 23 -14.54 -41.71 8.47
C HIS A 23 -14.26 -42.77 7.38
N GLY A 24 -14.43 -42.39 6.10
CA GLY A 24 -14.18 -43.27 4.95
C GLY A 24 -14.95 -42.87 3.68
N SER A 25 -14.43 -43.23 2.51
CA SER A 25 -15.02 -42.93 1.20
C SER A 25 -15.54 -44.20 0.51
N ILE A 26 -16.57 -44.06 -0.33
CA ILE A 26 -17.08 -45.14 -1.19
C ILE A 26 -16.64 -44.87 -2.62
N GLN A 27 -15.98 -45.83 -3.25
CA GLN A 27 -15.56 -45.69 -4.64
C GLN A 27 -16.69 -46.08 -5.61
N HIS A 28 -17.27 -47.27 -5.45
CA HIS A 28 -18.39 -47.75 -6.27
C HIS A 28 -19.53 -48.34 -5.42
N GLY A 29 -20.61 -47.58 -5.22
CA GLY A 29 -21.74 -47.97 -4.38
C GLY A 29 -22.66 -46.82 -3.95
N SER A 30 -23.75 -47.11 -3.23
CA SER A 30 -24.72 -46.12 -2.76
C SER A 30 -25.11 -46.31 -1.29
N ILE A 31 -25.56 -45.22 -0.64
CA ILE A 31 -26.17 -45.24 0.70
C ILE A 31 -27.64 -44.84 0.55
N GLN A 32 -28.55 -45.69 1.04
CA GLN A 32 -29.99 -45.38 0.99
C GLN A 32 -30.44 -44.51 2.17
N HIS A 33 -30.00 -44.83 3.39
CA HIS A 33 -30.40 -44.11 4.61
C HIS A 33 -29.24 -43.93 5.61
N GLY A 34 -28.55 -42.78 5.56
CA GLY A 34 -27.53 -42.39 6.55
C GLY A 34 -26.54 -41.36 6.00
N PRO A 35 -26.03 -40.41 6.81
CA PRO A 35 -25.06 -39.42 6.36
C PRO A 35 -23.62 -39.96 6.33
N ILE A 36 -22.77 -39.36 5.49
CA ILE A 36 -21.29 -39.45 5.58
C ILE A 36 -20.80 -38.18 6.28
N GLN A 37 -20.08 -38.32 7.38
CA GLN A 37 -19.59 -37.16 8.14
C GLN A 37 -18.24 -36.66 7.60
N HIS A 38 -17.28 -37.56 7.37
CA HIS A 38 -15.97 -37.24 6.80
C HIS A 38 -15.58 -38.26 5.71
N GLY A 39 -15.82 -37.91 4.44
CA GLY A 39 -15.56 -38.74 3.26
C GLY A 39 -16.36 -38.29 2.03
N SER A 40 -16.18 -38.96 0.89
CA SER A 40 -16.88 -38.64 -0.36
C SER A 40 -17.30 -39.89 -1.14
N THR A 41 -18.27 -39.75 -2.04
CA THR A 41 -18.69 -40.80 -2.99
C THR A 41 -18.20 -40.42 -4.40
N LYS A 42 -17.38 -41.28 -5.03
CA LYS A 42 -16.87 -41.01 -6.39
C LYS A 42 -17.90 -41.31 -7.49
N GLN A 43 -18.66 -42.40 -7.36
CA GLN A 43 -19.72 -42.77 -8.31
C GLN A 43 -20.92 -43.42 -7.58
N GLY A 44 -21.96 -42.63 -7.33
CA GLY A 44 -23.24 -43.03 -6.72
C GLY A 44 -24.14 -41.82 -6.43
N SER A 45 -25.47 -42.00 -6.41
CA SER A 45 -26.45 -40.91 -6.16
C SER A 45 -27.08 -40.99 -4.77
N MET A 46 -27.28 -39.84 -4.13
CA MET A 46 -28.09 -39.70 -2.91
C MET A 46 -29.51 -39.26 -3.29
N ARG A 47 -30.53 -40.06 -2.94
CA ARG A 47 -31.95 -39.69 -3.14
C ARG A 47 -32.57 -39.26 -1.80
N GLN A 48 -32.91 -37.97 -1.70
CA GLN A 48 -33.62 -37.36 -0.57
C GLN A 48 -35.12 -37.71 -0.56
N GLY A 49 -35.70 -37.69 0.64
CA GLY A 49 -37.12 -37.46 0.88
C GLY A 49 -37.43 -37.47 2.38
N TRP A 50 -38.36 -36.71 2.96
CA TRP A 50 -39.43 -35.83 2.46
C TRP A 50 -39.64 -34.69 3.48
N MET A 51 -39.85 -33.46 3.02
CA MET A 51 -40.38 -32.36 3.84
C MET A 51 -41.92 -32.33 3.78
N ARG A 52 -42.59 -32.12 4.92
CA ARG A 52 -44.00 -31.73 5.00
C ARG A 52 -44.13 -30.20 5.12
N SER A 53 -44.69 -29.62 4.06
CA SER A 53 -45.78 -28.62 4.00
C SER A 53 -45.63 -27.24 4.67
N LEU A 54 -45.68 -26.15 3.89
CA LEU A 54 -46.84 -25.23 3.80
C LEU A 54 -46.62 -24.12 2.72
N ARG A 55 -47.72 -23.46 2.37
CA ARG A 55 -48.05 -22.79 1.10
C ARG A 55 -47.45 -21.38 0.90
N LEU A 56 -47.54 -20.92 -0.36
CA LEU A 56 -47.53 -19.51 -0.85
C LEU A 56 -46.17 -18.79 -0.98
N LEU A 57 -45.54 -18.88 -2.16
CA LEU A 57 -45.34 -17.76 -3.11
C LEU A 57 -44.58 -18.27 -4.35
N ALA A 58 -45.26 -18.38 -5.49
CA ALA A 58 -44.59 -18.34 -6.78
C ALA A 58 -44.26 -16.87 -7.08
N VAL A 59 -42.98 -16.54 -7.34
CA VAL A 59 -42.46 -15.46 -8.23
C VAL A 59 -40.97 -15.10 -7.96
N VAL A 60 -40.29 -15.54 -6.90
CA VAL A 60 -38.95 -14.97 -6.59
C VAL A 60 -37.74 -15.58 -7.36
N ILE A 61 -37.90 -16.66 -8.13
CA ILE A 61 -36.73 -17.42 -8.65
C ILE A 61 -36.05 -16.82 -9.91
N VAL A 62 -36.60 -15.77 -10.54
CA VAL A 62 -35.86 -15.04 -11.61
C VAL A 62 -35.08 -13.83 -11.06
N ALA A 63 -35.32 -13.40 -9.80
CA ALA A 63 -34.61 -12.25 -9.21
C ALA A 63 -33.23 -12.60 -8.62
N ALA A 64 -32.93 -13.88 -8.36
CA ALA A 64 -31.68 -14.27 -7.69
C ALA A 64 -30.48 -14.47 -8.65
N ALA A 65 -30.71 -14.59 -9.96
CA ALA A 65 -29.64 -14.76 -10.96
C ALA A 65 -29.18 -13.44 -11.62
N ALA A 66 -29.86 -12.32 -11.37
CA ALA A 66 -29.48 -10.99 -11.85
C ALA A 66 -28.80 -10.12 -10.77
N GLY A 67 -28.51 -10.68 -9.58
CA GLY A 67 -28.21 -9.91 -8.37
C GLY A 67 -26.80 -10.04 -7.81
N VAL A 68 -25.82 -10.60 -8.54
CA VAL A 68 -24.40 -10.38 -8.21
C VAL A 68 -23.88 -9.28 -9.13
N LEU A 69 -24.45 -8.09 -8.98
CA LEU A 69 -23.67 -6.89 -9.27
C LEU A 69 -22.53 -6.92 -8.25
N ALA A 70 -21.34 -7.31 -8.70
CA ALA A 70 -20.13 -7.00 -7.97
C ALA A 70 -20.16 -5.50 -7.71
N VAL A 71 -20.46 -5.09 -6.48
CA VAL A 71 -20.24 -3.72 -6.04
C VAL A 71 -18.73 -3.58 -6.08
N GLN A 72 -18.21 -3.12 -7.21
CA GLN A 72 -16.85 -2.69 -7.33
C GLN A 72 -16.71 -1.53 -6.35
N GLY A 73 -16.21 -1.80 -5.15
CA GLY A 73 -15.68 -0.73 -4.32
C GLY A 73 -14.69 0.05 -5.18
N PRO A 74 -14.66 1.38 -5.12
CA PRO A 74 -13.72 2.16 -5.91
C PRO A 74 -12.31 1.65 -5.59
N ALA A 75 -11.62 1.12 -6.60
CA ALA A 75 -10.23 0.72 -6.46
C ALA A 75 -9.44 1.98 -6.13
N GLN A 76 -8.96 2.14 -4.90
CA GLN A 76 -8.26 3.36 -4.49
C GLN A 76 -6.87 3.42 -5.14
N ALA A 77 -6.53 4.57 -5.69
CA ALA A 77 -5.18 4.92 -6.09
C ALA A 77 -4.40 5.43 -4.88
N HIS A 78 -3.08 5.53 -5.03
CA HIS A 78 -2.20 5.99 -3.98
C HIS A 78 -0.95 6.57 -4.62
N GLY A 79 -0.56 7.75 -4.17
CA GLY A 79 0.64 8.43 -4.61
C GLY A 79 0.72 9.85 -4.07
N ALA A 80 1.94 10.33 -3.88
CA ALA A 80 2.24 11.73 -3.60
C ALA A 80 3.45 12.17 -4.43
N ILE A 81 3.58 13.47 -4.66
CA ILE A 81 4.74 14.02 -5.38
C ILE A 81 6.03 13.77 -4.57
N GLN A 82 7.07 13.31 -5.27
CA GLN A 82 8.40 12.98 -4.75
C GLN A 82 9.46 13.98 -5.19
N VAL A 83 9.29 14.60 -6.37
CA VAL A 83 10.18 15.64 -6.88
C VAL A 83 9.32 16.76 -7.50
N PRO A 84 9.32 17.99 -6.92
CA PRO A 84 9.79 18.28 -5.56
C PRO A 84 8.91 17.59 -4.51
N GLY A 85 9.53 17.02 -3.49
CA GLY A 85 8.84 16.13 -2.54
C GLY A 85 7.77 16.84 -1.72
N SER A 86 6.64 16.15 -1.55
CA SER A 86 5.55 16.62 -0.69
C SER A 86 5.92 16.57 0.79
N ARG A 87 5.20 17.34 1.62
CA ARG A 87 5.32 17.30 3.08
C ARG A 87 5.17 15.89 3.63
N THR A 88 4.17 15.13 3.17
CA THR A 88 3.96 13.76 3.64
C THR A 88 5.11 12.83 3.24
N TRP A 89 5.59 12.94 2.00
CA TRP A 89 6.75 12.18 1.52
C TRP A 89 8.02 12.50 2.31
N PHE A 90 8.37 13.77 2.45
CA PHE A 90 9.59 14.16 3.17
C PHE A 90 9.51 13.86 4.67
N CYS A 91 8.35 14.03 5.31
CA CYS A 91 8.20 13.64 6.71
C CYS A 91 8.23 12.12 6.93
N TYR A 92 7.76 11.34 5.95
CA TYR A 92 7.94 9.89 5.94
C TYR A 92 9.43 9.54 5.81
N GLN A 93 10.16 10.15 4.88
CA GLN A 93 11.61 9.93 4.73
C GLN A 93 12.41 10.38 5.97
N ASP A 94 12.02 11.48 6.59
CA ASP A 94 12.65 12.03 7.79
C ASP A 94 12.51 11.09 9.00
N GLY A 95 11.30 10.59 9.21
CA GLY A 95 10.97 9.80 10.40
C GLY A 95 11.20 8.30 10.26
N ARG A 96 11.24 7.75 9.04
CA ARG A 96 11.30 6.30 8.88
C ARG A 96 12.64 5.72 9.35
N ASN A 97 12.56 4.83 10.33
CA ASN A 97 13.64 3.95 10.73
C ASN A 97 13.74 2.79 9.71
N PRO A 98 14.84 2.65 8.96
CA PRO A 98 14.95 1.62 7.93
C PRO A 98 15.12 0.21 8.49
N GLN A 99 15.48 0.06 9.77
CA GLN A 99 15.60 -1.24 10.43
C GLN A 99 14.28 -1.72 11.02
N THR A 100 13.48 -0.83 11.61
CA THR A 100 12.27 -1.21 12.35
C THR A 100 10.98 -0.84 11.61
N GLY A 101 11.04 0.04 10.61
CA GLY A 101 9.85 0.63 9.98
C GLY A 101 9.08 1.59 10.88
N ALA A 102 9.55 1.86 12.10
CA ALA A 102 8.97 2.88 12.97
C ALA A 102 9.10 4.26 12.32
N ILE A 103 8.11 5.12 12.52
CA ILE A 103 8.14 6.50 12.04
C ILE A 103 8.30 7.43 13.24
N GLU A 104 9.47 8.03 13.34
CA GLU A 104 9.93 8.90 14.42
C GLU A 104 10.51 10.18 13.80
N PRO A 105 9.65 11.17 13.45
CA PRO A 105 10.11 12.39 12.78
C PRO A 105 11.16 13.15 13.61
N LYS A 106 12.21 13.58 12.94
CA LYS A 106 13.32 14.38 13.50
C LYS A 106 13.10 15.87 13.23
N ASN A 107 12.54 16.20 12.08
CA ASN A 107 12.16 17.56 11.73
C ASN A 107 11.00 18.04 12.63
N ALA A 108 11.10 19.26 13.15
CA ALA A 108 10.12 19.82 14.09
C ALA A 108 8.73 20.05 13.48
N ALA A 109 8.64 20.45 12.20
CA ALA A 109 7.36 20.56 11.50
C ALA A 109 6.74 19.18 11.28
N CYS A 110 7.53 18.18 10.89
CA CYS A 110 7.06 16.80 10.74
C CYS A 110 6.59 16.19 12.07
N ALA A 111 7.32 16.42 13.16
CA ALA A 111 6.92 16.00 14.50
C ALA A 111 5.62 16.68 14.94
N ALA A 112 5.47 17.98 14.69
CA ALA A 112 4.23 18.71 14.96
C ALA A 112 3.05 18.19 14.12
N ALA A 113 3.29 17.84 12.85
CA ALA A 113 2.29 17.24 11.99
C ALA A 113 1.79 15.92 12.56
N VAL A 114 2.71 15.02 12.95
CA VAL A 114 2.37 13.73 13.57
C VAL A 114 1.66 13.92 14.91
N ALA A 115 2.06 14.91 15.72
CA ALA A 115 1.38 15.20 16.98
C ALA A 115 -0.09 15.59 16.79
N GLN A 116 -0.44 16.24 15.67
CA GLN A 116 -1.81 16.63 15.35
C GLN A 116 -2.58 15.53 14.55
N SER A 117 -1.90 14.85 13.64
CA SER A 117 -2.51 13.90 12.70
C SER A 117 -2.52 12.45 13.18
N GLY A 118 -1.63 12.11 14.11
CA GLY A 118 -1.26 10.73 14.42
C GLY A 118 -0.28 10.16 13.39
N VAL A 119 0.52 9.17 13.80
CA VAL A 119 1.58 8.59 12.94
C VAL A 119 1.04 7.83 11.73
N THR A 120 -0.22 7.38 11.76
CA THR A 120 -0.92 6.70 10.66
C THR A 120 -0.87 7.50 9.36
N SER A 121 -0.86 8.84 9.44
CA SER A 121 -0.73 9.69 8.25
C SER A 121 0.58 9.46 7.50
N LEU A 122 1.68 9.15 8.19
CA LEU A 122 2.98 8.90 7.56
C LEU A 122 3.14 7.44 7.12
N TYR A 123 2.46 6.49 7.75
CA TYR A 123 2.34 5.14 7.19
C TYR A 123 1.54 5.11 5.89
N ASN A 124 0.69 6.11 5.68
CA ASN A 124 -0.15 6.30 4.50
C ASN A 124 0.18 7.61 3.78
N TRP A 125 1.46 7.99 3.73
CA TRP A 125 1.92 9.28 3.19
C TRP A 125 1.46 9.58 1.75
N PHE A 126 1.13 8.52 1.01
CA PHE A 126 0.63 8.52 -0.38
C PHE A 126 -0.90 8.61 -0.50
N ALA A 127 -1.65 8.75 0.61
CA ALA A 127 -3.11 8.58 0.65
C ALA A 127 -3.88 9.88 0.96
N VAL A 128 -3.29 11.04 0.63
CA VAL A 128 -3.98 12.35 0.77
C VAL A 128 -5.00 12.48 -0.37
N LEU A 129 -6.19 11.92 -0.17
CA LEU A 129 -7.18 11.73 -1.22
C LEU A 129 -8.60 12.13 -0.81
N ARG A 130 -9.41 12.43 -1.82
CA ARG A 130 -10.87 12.54 -1.75
C ARG A 130 -11.49 11.63 -2.80
N SER A 131 -12.25 10.63 -2.36
CA SER A 131 -12.95 9.71 -3.28
C SER A 131 -14.04 10.39 -4.10
N ASP A 132 -14.54 11.53 -3.63
CA ASP A 132 -15.50 12.40 -4.31
C ASP A 132 -14.82 13.63 -4.96
N GLY A 133 -13.50 13.66 -5.09
CA GLY A 133 -12.77 14.86 -5.55
C GLY A 133 -13.21 15.35 -6.93
N ALA A 134 -13.34 14.43 -7.90
CA ALA A 134 -13.69 14.68 -9.30
C ALA A 134 -12.86 15.80 -9.95
N GLY A 135 -11.58 15.91 -9.59
CA GLY A 135 -10.66 16.96 -10.05
C GLY A 135 -10.93 18.35 -9.45
N ARG A 136 -11.87 18.47 -8.51
CA ARG A 136 -12.26 19.76 -7.91
C ARG A 136 -11.17 20.29 -6.99
N VAL A 137 -11.04 21.61 -6.99
CA VAL A 137 -9.99 22.39 -6.30
C VAL A 137 -10.64 23.50 -5.48
N SER A 138 -10.46 24.77 -5.89
CA SER A 138 -11.11 25.94 -5.28
C SER A 138 -12.63 25.78 -5.24
N GLY A 139 -13.24 26.17 -4.12
CA GLY A 139 -14.66 26.00 -3.84
C GLY A 139 -15.06 24.58 -3.38
N PHE A 140 -14.15 23.60 -3.42
CA PHE A 140 -14.36 22.27 -2.85
C PHE A 140 -13.53 22.04 -1.59
N LEU A 141 -12.22 22.27 -1.63
CA LEU A 141 -11.39 22.24 -0.42
C LEU A 141 -11.45 23.61 0.26
N PRO A 142 -11.76 23.69 1.57
CA PRO A 142 -11.71 24.96 2.29
C PRO A 142 -10.28 25.53 2.36
N ASP A 143 -10.16 26.85 2.44
CA ASP A 143 -8.89 27.51 2.75
C ASP A 143 -8.29 26.97 4.06
N GLY A 144 -6.97 26.86 4.09
CA GLY A 144 -6.23 26.24 5.19
C GLY A 144 -6.32 24.72 5.26
N GLN A 145 -6.97 24.04 4.30
CA GLN A 145 -7.09 22.58 4.28
C GLN A 145 -6.51 21.91 3.02
N LEU A 146 -5.90 22.68 2.13
CA LEU A 146 -5.41 22.22 0.83
C LEU A 146 -4.42 21.06 0.97
N CYS A 147 -3.45 21.16 1.89
CA CYS A 147 -2.38 20.18 2.07
C CYS A 147 -2.85 18.84 2.69
N SER A 148 -3.99 18.86 3.36
CA SER A 148 -4.65 17.66 3.89
C SER A 148 -5.66 17.02 2.93
N GLY A 149 -5.95 17.66 1.79
CA GLY A 149 -7.04 17.26 0.91
C GLY A 149 -8.43 17.52 1.49
N GLY A 150 -8.57 18.45 2.44
CA GLY A 150 -9.84 18.73 3.13
C GLY A 150 -10.29 17.65 4.11
N THR A 151 -11.53 17.77 4.59
CA THR A 151 -12.15 16.75 5.44
C THR A 151 -12.74 15.60 4.63
N GLY A 152 -12.67 14.38 5.18
CA GLY A 152 -13.36 13.19 4.67
C GLY A 152 -12.51 12.30 3.76
N GLY A 153 -11.20 12.52 3.70
CA GLY A 153 -10.26 11.48 3.27
C GLY A 153 -10.22 10.32 4.30
N PRO A 154 -9.63 9.17 3.94
CA PRO A 154 -9.61 7.97 4.78
C PRO A 154 -8.72 8.11 6.03
N TYR A 155 -7.80 9.08 6.05
CA TYR A 155 -6.88 9.32 7.15
C TYR A 155 -6.85 10.80 7.55
N ASN A 156 -6.36 11.06 8.77
CA ASN A 156 -6.21 12.42 9.27
C ASN A 156 -4.88 13.03 8.80
N PHE A 157 -4.93 13.94 7.82
CA PHE A 157 -3.76 14.71 7.37
C PHE A 157 -3.78 16.19 7.84
N THR A 158 -4.61 16.54 8.82
CA THR A 158 -4.79 17.95 9.22
C THR A 158 -3.50 18.61 9.74
N GLY A 159 -2.57 17.85 10.33
CA GLY A 159 -1.25 18.35 10.75
C GLY A 159 -0.38 18.84 9.59
N PHE A 160 -0.63 18.39 8.35
CA PHE A 160 0.11 18.85 7.17
C PHE A 160 -0.36 20.22 6.66
N ASN A 161 -1.43 20.79 7.23
CA ASN A 161 -1.86 22.16 6.96
C ASN A 161 -1.12 23.21 7.82
N LEU A 162 -0.33 22.80 8.82
CA LEU A 162 0.34 23.73 9.72
C LEU A 162 1.18 24.76 8.95
N ALA A 163 0.94 26.04 9.24
CA ALA A 163 1.66 27.17 8.66
C ALA A 163 2.98 27.36 9.41
N ARG A 164 4.08 26.90 8.81
CA ARG A 164 5.41 26.87 9.41
C ARG A 164 6.49 27.11 8.36
N THR A 165 7.63 27.60 8.80
CA THR A 165 8.80 27.91 7.95
C THR A 165 9.88 26.83 7.98
N ASP A 166 9.72 25.81 8.81
CA ASP A 166 10.71 24.76 9.07
C ASP A 166 10.31 23.38 8.49
N TRP A 167 9.32 23.34 7.58
CA TRP A 167 9.07 22.16 6.76
C TRP A 167 10.31 21.79 5.93
N PRO A 168 10.59 20.49 5.74
CA PRO A 168 11.57 20.06 4.75
C PRO A 168 11.21 20.59 3.37
N LEU A 169 12.20 21.02 2.58
CA LEU A 169 11.96 21.69 1.32
C LEU A 169 12.98 21.34 0.24
N THR A 170 12.61 21.59 -1.02
CA THR A 170 13.51 21.45 -2.18
C THR A 170 14.03 22.81 -2.65
N HIS A 171 15.34 22.91 -2.88
CA HIS A 171 16.02 24.08 -3.45
C HIS A 171 15.97 24.04 -4.97
N LEU A 172 15.52 25.11 -5.61
CA LEU A 172 15.19 25.16 -7.03
C LEU A 172 15.70 26.44 -7.70
N THR A 173 15.83 26.37 -9.02
CA THR A 173 16.13 27.50 -9.90
C THR A 173 14.88 27.85 -10.70
N ALA A 174 14.45 29.12 -10.64
CA ALA A 174 13.27 29.58 -11.37
C ALA A 174 13.51 29.47 -12.89
N GLY A 175 12.50 29.03 -13.64
CA GLY A 175 12.61 28.81 -15.08
C GLY A 175 13.38 27.54 -15.49
N ALA A 176 13.96 26.79 -14.56
CA ALA A 176 14.69 25.57 -14.88
C ALA A 176 13.75 24.45 -15.35
N ASN A 177 14.27 23.60 -16.24
CA ASN A 177 13.61 22.34 -16.58
C ASN A 177 13.89 21.32 -15.46
N VAL A 178 12.84 20.67 -14.98
CA VAL A 178 12.90 19.69 -13.90
C VAL A 178 12.19 18.41 -14.33
N GLN A 179 12.76 17.26 -13.98
CA GLN A 179 12.04 15.99 -14.05
C GLN A 179 11.19 15.83 -12.80
N PHE A 180 9.89 16.06 -12.94
CA PHE A 180 8.94 15.80 -11.88
C PHE A 180 8.78 14.30 -11.67
N LYS A 181 8.57 13.91 -10.41
CA LYS A 181 8.29 12.53 -10.03
C LYS A 181 7.10 12.49 -9.09
N TYR A 182 6.14 11.64 -9.41
CA TYR A 182 4.95 11.43 -8.60
C TYR A 182 4.84 9.94 -8.27
N ASN A 183 4.88 9.58 -6.98
CA ASN A 183 4.88 8.18 -6.59
C ASN A 183 3.64 7.45 -7.11
N ASN A 184 3.80 6.22 -7.59
CA ASN A 184 2.73 5.43 -8.19
C ASN A 184 2.35 4.21 -7.32
N TRP A 185 2.36 4.36 -5.99
CA TRP A 185 2.09 3.31 -5.01
C TRP A 185 0.93 2.39 -5.43
N ALA A 186 -0.17 2.98 -5.90
CA ALA A 186 -1.11 2.28 -6.76
C ALA A 186 -1.27 3.05 -8.06
N LYS A 187 -0.81 2.46 -9.17
CA LYS A 187 -0.83 3.05 -10.51
C LYS A 187 -2.25 3.09 -11.08
N HIS A 188 -2.70 4.28 -11.50
CA HIS A 188 -3.97 4.53 -12.18
C HIS A 188 -3.83 5.56 -13.31
N PRO A 189 -4.75 5.61 -14.29
CA PRO A 189 -4.75 6.67 -15.30
C PRO A 189 -5.28 7.99 -14.72
N GLY A 190 -4.85 9.10 -15.30
CA GLY A 190 -5.33 10.42 -14.90
C GLY A 190 -4.42 11.56 -15.34
N THR A 191 -4.77 12.73 -14.84
CA THR A 191 -4.08 13.98 -15.13
C THR A 191 -3.50 14.56 -13.84
N PHE A 192 -2.23 14.94 -13.90
CA PHE A 192 -1.50 15.61 -12.84
C PHE A 192 -1.44 17.10 -13.17
N TYR A 193 -1.73 17.93 -12.17
CA TYR A 193 -1.70 19.38 -12.25
C TYR A 193 -0.79 19.91 -11.15
N LEU A 194 0.14 20.80 -11.50
CA LEU A 194 0.99 21.49 -10.55
C LEU A 194 0.67 22.99 -10.55
N TYR A 195 0.25 23.48 -9.39
CA TYR A 195 0.04 24.89 -9.09
C TYR A 195 1.20 25.40 -8.26
N ILE A 196 1.37 26.71 -8.21
CA ILE A 196 2.39 27.35 -7.38
C ILE A 196 1.80 28.58 -6.69
N THR A 197 2.29 28.89 -5.50
CA THR A 197 1.97 30.14 -4.81
C THR A 197 2.41 31.39 -5.59
N LYS A 198 1.64 32.47 -5.46
CA LYS A 198 1.96 33.82 -5.94
C LYS A 198 3.17 34.41 -5.21
N ASP A 199 3.75 35.45 -5.81
CA ASP A 199 4.83 36.21 -5.18
C ASP A 199 4.30 36.93 -3.94
N GLY A 200 5.11 36.99 -2.88
CA GLY A 200 4.70 37.52 -1.58
C GLY A 200 3.93 36.53 -0.71
N TYR A 201 3.83 35.25 -1.10
CA TYR A 201 3.32 34.18 -0.24
C TYR A 201 4.03 34.15 1.12
N ASP A 202 3.23 34.03 2.18
CA ASP A 202 3.68 34.02 3.56
C ASP A 202 3.44 32.64 4.18
N PRO A 203 4.49 31.79 4.32
CA PRO A 203 4.36 30.43 4.86
C PRO A 203 3.98 30.39 6.35
N THR A 204 3.93 31.54 7.04
CA THR A 204 3.45 31.62 8.42
C THR A 204 1.92 31.71 8.52
N LYS A 205 1.22 31.81 7.37
CA LYS A 205 -0.24 31.79 7.29
C LYS A 205 -0.75 30.48 6.68
N PRO A 206 -1.94 29.99 7.07
CA PRO A 206 -2.56 28.85 6.42
C PRO A 206 -2.75 29.10 4.93
N LEU A 207 -2.36 28.13 4.10
CA LEU A 207 -2.47 28.25 2.64
C LEU A 207 -3.94 28.36 2.21
N ALA A 208 -4.28 29.42 1.48
CA ALA A 208 -5.57 29.65 0.87
C ALA A 208 -5.52 29.54 -0.66
N TRP A 209 -6.66 29.33 -1.31
CA TRP A 209 -6.74 29.32 -2.78
C TRP A 209 -6.33 30.65 -3.40
N SER A 210 -6.54 31.77 -2.69
CA SER A 210 -6.10 33.09 -3.13
C SER A 210 -4.58 33.21 -3.23
N ASP A 211 -3.83 32.37 -2.51
CA ASP A 211 -2.37 32.39 -2.48
C ASP A 211 -1.76 31.65 -3.67
N LEU A 212 -2.53 30.79 -4.35
CA LEU A 212 -2.08 30.07 -5.54
C LEU A 212 -2.32 30.89 -6.81
N GLU A 213 -1.46 30.70 -7.80
CA GLU A 213 -1.76 31.12 -9.17
C GLU A 213 -3.04 30.40 -9.64
N PRO A 214 -3.95 31.11 -10.35
CA PRO A 214 -5.26 30.58 -10.70
C PRO A 214 -5.21 29.43 -11.71
N THR A 215 -4.09 29.25 -12.40
CA THR A 215 -3.85 28.20 -13.38
C THR A 215 -2.66 27.36 -12.98
N PRO A 216 -2.68 26.03 -13.21
CA PRO A 216 -1.51 25.21 -13.03
C PRO A 216 -0.41 25.65 -14.00
N PHE A 217 0.84 25.67 -13.55
CA PHE A 217 1.99 26.00 -14.40
C PHE A 217 2.47 24.78 -15.20
N ASP A 218 2.13 23.57 -14.75
CA ASP A 218 2.45 22.31 -15.41
C ASP A 218 1.27 21.34 -15.33
N GLN A 219 1.07 20.58 -16.41
CA GLN A 219 0.01 19.58 -16.53
C GLN A 219 0.50 18.42 -17.40
N VAL A 220 0.26 17.19 -16.95
CA VAL A 220 0.52 15.99 -17.74
C VAL A 220 -0.56 14.94 -17.56
N THR A 221 -0.93 14.26 -18.65
CA THR A 221 -1.92 13.18 -18.64
C THR A 221 -1.24 11.87 -18.98
N ASN A 222 -1.44 10.85 -18.14
CA ASN A 222 -0.86 9.51 -18.29
C ASN A 222 0.65 9.51 -18.62
N PRO A 223 1.50 10.20 -17.83
CA PRO A 223 2.95 10.15 -18.01
C PRO A 223 3.49 8.71 -17.94
N PRO A 224 4.67 8.46 -18.51
CA PRO A 224 5.35 7.18 -18.31
C PRO A 224 5.63 6.96 -16.82
N ALA A 225 5.78 5.69 -16.46
CA ALA A 225 6.05 5.27 -15.10
C ALA A 225 7.25 4.33 -15.06
N ASN A 226 8.06 4.46 -14.02
CA ASN A 226 9.19 3.61 -13.71
C ASN A 226 9.06 3.06 -12.28
N GLY A 227 9.68 1.91 -12.01
CA GLY A 227 9.48 1.18 -10.76
C GLY A 227 8.10 0.52 -10.66
N GLY A 228 7.99 -0.47 -9.76
CA GLY A 228 6.76 -1.20 -9.53
C GLY A 228 5.82 -0.47 -8.55
N PRO A 229 4.49 -0.60 -8.70
CA PRO A 229 3.54 -0.17 -7.67
C PRO A 229 3.88 -0.77 -6.30
N GLY A 230 3.51 -0.07 -5.23
CA GLY A 230 3.75 -0.49 -3.84
C GLY A 230 5.21 -0.32 -3.38
N THR A 231 6.01 0.48 -4.09
CA THR A 231 7.40 0.75 -3.74
C THR A 231 7.63 2.25 -3.57
N ASP A 232 8.61 2.59 -2.73
CA ASP A 232 9.04 3.98 -2.58
C ASP A 232 9.68 4.51 -3.88
N ASP A 233 10.33 3.65 -4.67
CA ASP A 233 10.97 4.04 -5.93
C ASP A 233 10.01 4.08 -7.12
N GLY A 234 8.79 3.56 -6.98
CA GLY A 234 7.78 3.55 -8.03
C GLY A 234 7.22 4.95 -8.28
N HIS A 235 7.32 5.44 -9.52
CA HIS A 235 6.85 6.78 -9.84
C HIS A 235 6.45 6.96 -11.30
N TYR A 236 5.52 7.87 -11.53
CA TYR A 236 5.38 8.57 -12.79
C TYR A 236 6.50 9.60 -12.94
N TYR A 237 6.94 9.86 -14.17
CA TYR A 237 7.93 10.90 -14.44
C TYR A 237 7.63 11.65 -15.74
N TRP A 238 7.95 12.93 -15.74
CA TRP A 238 7.89 13.80 -16.92
C TRP A 238 8.80 15.01 -16.70
N ASN A 239 9.21 15.65 -17.80
CA ASN A 239 9.96 16.90 -17.72
C ASN A 239 8.97 18.07 -17.87
N GLY A 240 9.12 19.09 -17.03
CA GLY A 240 8.37 20.34 -17.12
C GLY A 240 9.23 21.51 -16.69
N ASN A 241 8.77 22.73 -16.96
CA ASN A 241 9.51 23.94 -16.62
C ASN A 241 8.93 24.57 -15.36
N LEU A 242 9.80 24.89 -14.40
CA LEU A 242 9.40 25.71 -13.26
C LEU A 242 9.05 27.13 -13.73
N PRO A 243 8.13 27.84 -13.05
CA PRO A 243 7.83 29.23 -13.38
C PRO A 243 9.10 30.10 -13.28
N ALA A 244 9.29 31.00 -14.25
CA ALA A 244 10.35 31.99 -14.21
C ALA A 244 10.01 33.11 -13.20
N GLY A 245 11.03 33.84 -12.74
CA GLY A 245 10.85 35.03 -11.89
C GLY A 245 10.50 34.77 -10.43
N LYS A 246 10.27 33.51 -10.01
CA LYS A 246 10.05 33.14 -8.60
C LYS A 246 11.33 33.32 -7.79
N THR A 247 11.20 33.80 -6.56
CA THR A 247 12.32 33.97 -5.62
C THR A 247 11.90 33.62 -4.20
N GLY A 248 12.82 33.11 -3.40
CA GLY A 248 12.53 32.77 -2.00
C GLY A 248 11.55 31.61 -1.84
N ARG A 249 10.89 31.53 -0.67
CA ARG A 249 10.05 30.39 -0.31
C ARG A 249 8.70 30.43 -1.03
N HIS A 250 8.33 29.28 -1.57
CA HIS A 250 7.06 29.05 -2.22
C HIS A 250 6.54 27.65 -1.88
N LEU A 251 5.30 27.38 -2.27
CA LEU A 251 4.71 26.05 -2.19
C LEU A 251 4.22 25.65 -3.58
N ILE A 252 4.58 24.43 -3.99
CA ILE A 252 4.00 23.76 -5.17
C ILE A 252 2.86 22.87 -4.68
N TYR A 253 1.69 23.06 -5.26
CA TYR A 253 0.49 22.30 -4.93
C TYR A 253 0.16 21.33 -6.07
N SER A 254 0.13 20.05 -5.75
CA SER A 254 -0.10 18.96 -6.68
C SER A 254 -1.54 18.46 -6.58
N VAL A 255 -2.15 18.19 -7.74
CA VAL A 255 -3.45 17.55 -7.86
C VAL A 255 -3.35 16.42 -8.87
N TRP A 256 -3.70 15.19 -8.47
CA TRP A 256 -3.85 14.08 -9.40
C TRP A 256 -5.32 13.70 -9.50
N SER A 257 -5.95 14.05 -10.62
CA SER A 257 -7.33 13.67 -10.94
C SER A 257 -7.35 12.41 -11.77
N ARG A 258 -7.98 11.36 -11.26
CA ARG A 258 -8.14 10.12 -12.02
C ARG A 258 -9.13 10.28 -13.16
N SER A 259 -8.92 9.51 -14.22
CA SER A 259 -9.84 9.46 -15.37
C SER A 259 -10.78 8.26 -15.34
N ASP A 260 -10.56 7.32 -14.43
CA ASP A 260 -11.33 6.08 -14.25
C ASP A 260 -12.16 6.07 -12.94
N SER A 261 -12.10 7.14 -12.15
CA SER A 261 -12.92 7.33 -10.95
C SER A 261 -13.06 8.82 -10.60
N GLN A 262 -13.86 9.14 -9.59
CA GLN A 262 -13.92 10.49 -9.00
C GLN A 262 -12.79 10.75 -8.00
N GLU A 263 -11.93 9.78 -7.71
CA GLU A 263 -10.90 9.98 -6.70
C GLU A 263 -9.82 10.97 -7.17
N THR A 264 -9.46 11.89 -6.28
CA THR A 264 -8.45 12.93 -6.53
C THR A 264 -7.47 13.00 -5.36
N PHE A 265 -6.18 13.12 -5.67
CA PHE A 265 -5.10 13.24 -4.69
C PHE A 265 -4.60 14.66 -4.66
N TYR A 266 -4.18 15.10 -3.47
CA TYR A 266 -3.72 16.46 -3.22
C TYR A 266 -2.40 16.41 -2.44
N GLY A 267 -1.50 17.35 -2.68
CA GLY A 267 -0.24 17.38 -1.94
C GLY A 267 0.47 18.71 -2.03
N CYS A 268 1.09 19.13 -0.93
CA CYS A 268 1.90 20.34 -0.83
C CYS A 268 3.38 19.98 -0.79
N SER A 269 4.20 20.66 -1.59
CA SER A 269 5.66 20.58 -1.58
C SER A 269 6.23 21.96 -1.27
N ASP A 270 6.93 22.10 -0.14
CA ASP A 270 7.64 23.33 0.18
C ASP A 270 8.93 23.42 -0.66
N VAL A 271 9.15 24.60 -1.25
CA VAL A 271 10.30 24.85 -2.12
C VAL A 271 10.91 26.22 -1.83
N VAL A 272 12.16 26.40 -2.24
CA VAL A 272 12.82 27.72 -2.24
C VAL A 272 13.48 27.96 -3.60
N PHE A 273 13.24 29.14 -4.17
CA PHE A 273 13.87 29.59 -5.40
C PHE A 273 15.08 30.46 -5.07
N ASP A 274 16.22 29.81 -4.89
CA ASP A 274 17.50 30.40 -4.48
C ASP A 274 18.67 30.03 -5.41
N GLY A 275 18.39 29.35 -6.52
CA GLY A 275 19.40 28.90 -7.47
C GLY A 275 19.83 27.43 -7.26
N GLY A 276 19.15 26.69 -6.39
CA GLY A 276 19.36 25.25 -6.24
C GLY A 276 18.93 24.41 -7.45
N ASN A 277 19.30 23.14 -7.43
CA ASN A 277 19.13 22.17 -8.50
C ASN A 277 18.46 20.88 -8.02
N GLY A 278 17.62 20.96 -6.99
CA GLY A 278 16.87 19.83 -6.42
C GLY A 278 17.42 19.34 -5.08
N GLU A 279 18.35 20.06 -4.46
CA GLU A 279 18.83 19.74 -3.12
C GLU A 279 17.68 19.79 -2.11
N VAL A 280 17.71 18.92 -1.11
CA VAL A 280 16.68 18.85 -0.07
C VAL A 280 17.30 19.20 1.27
N THR A 281 16.66 20.10 2.01
CA THR A 281 17.05 20.45 3.38
C THR A 281 15.89 20.23 4.35
N GLY A 282 16.23 20.12 5.63
CA GLY A 282 15.24 19.90 6.70
C GLY A 282 14.85 18.45 6.94
N ILE A 283 15.48 17.47 6.28
CA ILE A 283 15.35 16.02 6.58
C ILE A 283 16.52 15.56 7.44
N GLY A 284 16.25 14.76 8.47
CA GLY A 284 17.22 14.17 9.39
C GLY A 284 17.65 15.12 10.52
N ASN A 285 18.68 14.73 11.26
CA ASN A 285 19.25 15.54 12.35
C ASN A 285 20.03 16.78 11.85
N GLY A 286 20.06 17.00 10.52
CA GLY A 286 20.81 18.05 9.85
C GLY A 286 20.06 19.36 9.75
N GLY A 287 19.54 19.87 10.87
CA GLY A 287 19.16 21.27 10.99
C GLY A 287 20.40 22.16 10.94
N THR A 288 21.10 22.22 9.80
CA THR A 288 22.00 23.33 9.54
C THR A 288 21.13 24.53 9.20
N ALA A 289 21.17 25.53 10.08
CA ALA A 289 20.59 26.83 9.88
C ALA A 289 20.85 27.33 8.45
N SER A 290 19.82 27.92 7.86
CA SER A 290 19.88 28.69 6.62
C SER A 290 21.20 29.45 6.52
N PRO A 291 22.01 29.28 5.46
CA PRO A 291 23.05 30.25 5.21
C PRO A 291 22.36 31.60 4.97
N SER A 292 22.75 32.59 5.77
CA SER A 292 22.51 34.00 5.45
C SER A 292 23.10 34.29 4.06
N PRO A 293 22.49 35.14 3.21
CA PRO A 293 22.97 35.34 1.84
C PRO A 293 24.35 35.99 1.84
N SER A 294 25.40 35.19 1.67
CA SER A 294 26.75 35.67 1.37
C SER A 294 26.86 35.95 -0.13
N THR A 295 27.34 37.16 -0.43
CA THR A 295 27.59 37.76 -1.74
C THR A 295 28.31 36.85 -2.75
N PRO A 296 28.12 37.04 -4.08
CA PRO A 296 28.70 36.18 -5.10
C PRO A 296 30.23 36.27 -5.12
N PRO A 297 30.98 35.14 -5.21
CA PRO A 297 32.40 35.21 -5.49
C PRO A 297 32.66 35.39 -7.00
N SER A 298 33.64 36.24 -7.29
CA SER A 298 34.22 36.51 -8.61
C SER A 298 34.88 35.23 -9.19
N PRO A 299 34.88 35.01 -10.52
CA PRO A 299 35.35 33.77 -11.11
C PRO A 299 36.87 33.69 -11.12
N SER A 300 37.42 32.58 -10.62
CA SER A 300 38.83 32.23 -10.74
C SER A 300 39.01 30.88 -11.43
N THR A 301 40.10 30.83 -12.18
CA THR A 301 40.47 29.96 -13.31
C THR A 301 40.66 28.46 -13.00
N PRO A 302 40.57 27.57 -14.02
CA PRO A 302 40.63 26.12 -13.84
C PRO A 302 42.07 25.58 -13.78
N PRO A 303 42.34 24.47 -13.04
CA PRO A 303 43.48 23.62 -13.30
C PRO A 303 43.11 22.29 -13.99
N SER A 304 44.08 21.86 -14.79
CA SER A 304 44.15 20.72 -15.72
C SER A 304 44.12 19.33 -15.04
N PRO A 305 43.92 18.23 -15.82
CA PRO A 305 43.48 16.93 -15.33
C PRO A 305 44.63 16.02 -14.88
N SER A 306 44.36 15.14 -13.90
CA SER A 306 45.23 14.01 -13.53
C SER A 306 44.53 12.67 -13.76
N THR A 307 45.33 11.71 -14.23
CA THR A 307 45.03 10.42 -14.86
C THR A 307 44.48 9.31 -13.94
N PRO A 308 43.87 8.23 -14.49
CA PRO A 308 43.10 7.22 -13.76
C PRO A 308 43.91 5.95 -13.39
N PRO A 309 43.39 5.11 -12.46
CA PRO A 309 43.59 3.66 -12.52
C PRO A 309 42.29 2.88 -12.72
N SER A 310 42.49 1.73 -13.39
CA SER A 310 41.56 0.73 -13.95
C SER A 310 40.87 -0.19 -12.90
N PRO A 311 39.94 -1.08 -13.30
CA PRO A 311 38.76 -1.48 -12.54
C PRO A 311 38.90 -2.77 -11.71
N SER A 312 38.00 -2.97 -10.75
CA SER A 312 37.74 -4.27 -10.11
C SER A 312 36.25 -4.60 -10.18
N ASN A 313 35.97 -5.86 -10.53
CA ASN A 313 34.65 -6.43 -10.85
C ASN A 313 33.95 -7.06 -9.63
N SER A 314 32.61 -7.05 -9.68
CA SER A 314 31.61 -8.01 -9.10
C SER A 314 31.21 -7.90 -7.61
N PRO A 315 30.02 -8.42 -7.19
CA PRO A 315 28.68 -8.41 -7.81
C PRO A 315 27.49 -8.12 -6.84
N SER A 316 26.35 -7.71 -7.42
CA SER A 316 24.92 -7.95 -7.05
C SER A 316 24.39 -7.68 -5.61
N THR A 317 23.48 -6.70 -5.48
CA THR A 317 22.62 -6.49 -4.30
C THR A 317 21.22 -7.11 -4.46
N PRO A 318 20.59 -7.60 -3.36
CA PRO A 318 19.37 -8.42 -3.36
C PRO A 318 18.05 -7.61 -3.51
N PRO A 319 16.95 -8.24 -3.99
CA PRO A 319 15.64 -7.59 -4.14
C PRO A 319 14.88 -7.49 -2.79
N SER A 320 14.20 -6.36 -2.57
CA SER A 320 13.34 -6.03 -1.42
C SER A 320 11.88 -5.78 -1.88
N PRO A 321 10.87 -5.69 -0.99
CA PRO A 321 9.69 -6.54 -0.98
C PRO A 321 8.46 -5.86 -1.60
N SER A 322 7.53 -6.60 -2.18
CA SER A 322 6.34 -6.01 -2.80
C SER A 322 5.03 -6.66 -2.32
N ASN A 323 4.08 -5.83 -1.89
CA ASN A 323 2.81 -6.22 -1.27
C ASN A 323 1.72 -6.53 -2.30
N SER A 324 1.03 -7.65 -2.08
CA SER A 324 0.00 -8.23 -2.95
C SER A 324 -1.41 -7.94 -2.46
N ASN A 325 -2.27 -7.47 -3.35
CA ASN A 325 -3.70 -7.27 -3.11
C ASN A 325 -4.46 -8.60 -2.94
N SER A 326 -5.25 -8.72 -1.87
CA SER A 326 -6.39 -9.64 -1.75
C SER A 326 -7.54 -8.97 -0.98
N PRO A 327 -8.80 -9.40 -1.17
CA PRO A 327 -9.96 -8.64 -0.77
C PRO A 327 -10.19 -8.66 0.74
N ASN A 328 -10.59 -7.51 1.26
CA ASN A 328 -10.85 -7.23 2.66
C ASN A 328 -12.07 -8.04 3.17
N PRO A 329 -11.93 -8.97 4.15
CA PRO A 329 -13.05 -9.41 4.95
C PRO A 329 -13.23 -8.44 6.11
N THR A 330 -14.47 -8.04 6.34
CA THR A 330 -14.91 -7.29 7.52
C THR A 330 -14.41 -7.92 8.82
N GLY A 331 -13.52 -7.20 9.52
CA GLY A 331 -13.28 -7.34 10.97
C GLY A 331 -12.25 -8.39 11.39
N GLY A 332 -11.01 -7.97 11.62
CA GLY A 332 -10.03 -8.79 12.34
C GLY A 332 -8.58 -8.33 12.13
N CYS A 333 -7.92 -8.88 11.11
CA CYS A 333 -6.51 -8.63 10.81
C CYS A 333 -6.25 -8.46 9.30
N THR A 334 -5.14 -7.79 8.97
CA THR A 334 -4.58 -7.72 7.62
C THR A 334 -3.17 -8.32 7.61
N ALA A 335 -2.71 -8.77 6.43
CA ALA A 335 -1.36 -9.30 6.25
C ALA A 335 -0.63 -8.56 5.13
N MET A 336 0.65 -8.28 5.34
CA MET A 336 1.55 -7.65 4.37
C MET A 336 2.74 -8.56 4.15
N TYR A 337 3.07 -8.86 2.89
CA TYR A 337 4.10 -9.81 2.48
C TYR A 337 5.32 -9.10 1.90
N SER A 338 6.49 -9.67 2.19
CA SER A 338 7.78 -9.12 1.85
C SER A 338 8.79 -10.23 1.53
N VAL A 339 9.59 -10.07 0.47
CA VAL A 339 10.88 -10.77 0.30
C VAL A 339 11.98 -9.98 1.00
N VAL A 340 12.67 -10.63 1.94
CA VAL A 340 13.79 -10.05 2.69
C VAL A 340 15.12 -10.28 1.98
N SER A 341 15.33 -11.48 1.43
CA SER A 341 16.53 -11.84 0.68
C SER A 341 16.26 -13.02 -0.25
N ALA A 342 17.09 -13.18 -1.28
CA ALA A 342 16.93 -14.25 -2.27
C ALA A 342 18.30 -14.81 -2.70
N TRP A 343 18.34 -16.09 -3.03
CA TRP A 343 19.52 -16.79 -3.56
C TRP A 343 19.11 -17.76 -4.67
N SER A 344 20.09 -18.38 -5.32
CA SER A 344 19.80 -19.38 -6.35
C SER A 344 19.06 -20.57 -5.74
N GLY A 345 17.80 -20.75 -6.16
CA GLY A 345 16.96 -21.87 -5.71
C GLY A 345 16.13 -21.62 -4.44
N GLY A 346 16.19 -20.43 -3.82
CA GLY A 346 15.35 -20.11 -2.67
C GLY A 346 15.36 -18.65 -2.25
N PHE A 347 14.50 -18.31 -1.28
CA PHE A 347 14.40 -16.96 -0.73
C PHE A 347 13.84 -16.96 0.69
N GLN A 348 14.11 -15.87 1.40
CA GLN A 348 13.50 -15.53 2.67
C GLN A 348 12.36 -14.53 2.46
N GLY A 349 11.19 -14.84 3.00
CA GLY A 349 10.07 -13.92 3.08
C GLY A 349 9.75 -13.54 4.52
N GLU A 350 9.06 -12.42 4.69
CA GLU A 350 8.49 -11.94 5.94
C GLU A 350 7.03 -11.54 5.69
N VAL A 351 6.19 -11.76 6.69
CA VAL A 351 4.81 -11.31 6.70
C VAL A 351 4.52 -10.57 7.99
N MET A 352 3.99 -9.35 7.87
CA MET A 352 3.43 -8.59 8.98
C MET A 352 1.93 -8.84 9.08
N VAL A 353 1.45 -9.19 10.27
CA VAL A 353 0.03 -9.28 10.62
C VAL A 353 -0.33 -8.06 11.44
N HIS A 354 -1.32 -7.30 10.98
CA HIS A 354 -1.80 -6.10 11.65
C HIS A 354 -3.23 -6.29 12.13
N ALA A 355 -3.52 -5.95 13.38
CA ALA A 355 -4.88 -5.89 13.88
C ALA A 355 -5.48 -4.53 13.56
N GLY A 356 -6.72 -4.50 13.07
CA GLY A 356 -7.45 -3.25 12.86
C GLY A 356 -7.86 -2.58 14.19
N ASP A 357 -9.02 -1.93 14.22
CA ASP A 357 -9.49 -1.20 15.41
C ASP A 357 -9.89 -2.08 16.60
N THR A 358 -9.87 -3.41 16.41
CA THR A 358 -10.16 -4.39 17.46
C THR A 358 -8.97 -5.29 17.67
N ALA A 359 -8.63 -5.55 18.94
CA ALA A 359 -7.59 -6.51 19.27
C ALA A 359 -7.93 -7.90 18.72
N VAL A 360 -6.92 -8.60 18.24
CA VAL A 360 -7.01 -9.96 17.69
C VAL A 360 -6.38 -10.92 18.67
N ASN A 361 -6.98 -12.10 18.85
CA ASN A 361 -6.40 -13.19 19.63
C ASN A 361 -6.50 -14.49 18.83
N GLY A 362 -5.44 -14.77 18.08
CA GLY A 362 -5.39 -15.82 17.06
C GLY A 362 -5.46 -15.24 15.67
N TRP A 363 -4.45 -15.54 14.85
CA TRP A 363 -4.38 -15.12 13.45
C TRP A 363 -3.85 -16.26 12.58
N THR A 364 -4.38 -16.35 11.37
CA THR A 364 -3.93 -17.27 10.33
C THR A 364 -3.75 -16.49 9.04
N VAL A 365 -2.55 -16.52 8.47
CA VAL A 365 -2.27 -15.95 7.15
C VAL A 365 -2.20 -17.06 6.12
N SER A 366 -2.82 -16.87 4.96
CA SER A 366 -2.71 -17.78 3.82
C SER A 366 -2.40 -17.02 2.55
N TRP A 367 -1.57 -17.60 1.68
CA TRP A 367 -1.26 -17.07 0.35
C TRP A 367 -0.88 -18.19 -0.62
N THR A 368 -0.91 -17.90 -1.91
CA THR A 368 -0.48 -18.80 -2.99
C THR A 368 0.72 -18.20 -3.70
N PHE A 369 1.82 -18.93 -3.83
CA PHE A 369 2.94 -18.50 -4.65
C PHE A 369 2.54 -18.51 -6.15
N PRO A 370 3.01 -17.53 -6.95
CA PRO A 370 2.60 -17.38 -8.34
C PRO A 370 3.20 -18.44 -9.29
N GLY A 371 4.20 -19.21 -8.84
CA GLY A 371 4.86 -20.25 -9.62
C GLY A 371 5.00 -21.56 -8.82
N SER A 372 6.07 -22.30 -9.08
CA SER A 372 6.37 -23.58 -8.42
C SER A 372 7.07 -23.44 -7.06
N GLN A 373 7.09 -22.24 -6.47
CA GLN A 373 7.70 -22.04 -5.15
C GLN A 373 6.96 -22.85 -4.09
N THR A 374 7.69 -23.37 -3.11
CA THR A 374 7.14 -24.13 -1.99
C THR A 374 7.70 -23.60 -0.68
N LEU A 375 6.83 -23.40 0.32
CA LEU A 375 7.28 -23.02 1.66
C LEU A 375 8.03 -24.19 2.31
N ALA A 376 9.25 -23.92 2.77
CA ALA A 376 10.18 -24.90 3.33
C ALA A 376 10.22 -24.89 4.86
N GLN A 377 10.25 -23.70 5.47
CA GLN A 377 10.21 -23.51 6.92
C GLN A 377 9.69 -22.13 7.28
N ALA A 378 9.20 -21.94 8.51
CA ALA A 378 8.81 -20.64 9.07
C ALA A 378 9.22 -20.53 10.53
N TRP A 379 9.35 -19.29 11.02
CA TRP A 379 9.56 -18.95 12.43
C TRP A 379 8.59 -17.87 12.86
N SER A 380 8.33 -17.77 14.18
CA SER A 380 7.28 -16.92 14.76
C SER A 380 5.87 -17.24 14.23
N GLY A 381 5.69 -18.45 13.69
CA GLY A 381 4.42 -18.96 13.18
C GLY A 381 4.54 -20.43 12.79
N ARG A 382 3.43 -21.16 12.87
CA ARG A 382 3.31 -22.58 12.54
C ARG A 382 2.83 -22.70 11.11
N ALA A 383 3.71 -23.15 10.23
CA ALA A 383 3.43 -23.22 8.80
C ALA A 383 2.99 -24.60 8.34
N THR A 384 2.08 -24.61 7.37
CA THR A 384 1.72 -25.76 6.54
C THR A 384 1.77 -25.37 5.08
N SER A 385 2.17 -26.28 4.20
CA SER A 385 2.20 -26.05 2.75
C SER A 385 1.62 -27.22 1.97
N SER A 386 0.97 -26.91 0.85
CA SER A 386 0.49 -27.87 -0.14
C SER A 386 0.72 -27.30 -1.54
N GLY A 387 1.81 -27.75 -2.19
CA GLY A 387 2.28 -27.12 -3.42
C GLY A 387 2.63 -25.65 -3.20
N SER A 388 2.06 -24.76 -4.02
CA SER A 388 2.26 -23.31 -3.92
C SER A 388 1.39 -22.63 -2.85
N LEU A 389 0.44 -23.32 -2.23
CA LEU A 389 -0.37 -22.77 -1.14
C LEU A 389 0.39 -22.87 0.18
N ALA A 390 0.59 -21.72 0.83
CA ALA A 390 1.20 -21.59 2.13
C ALA A 390 0.18 -21.02 3.13
N THR A 391 0.16 -21.59 4.33
CA THR A 391 -0.66 -21.12 5.45
C THR A 391 0.18 -21.10 6.71
N VAL A 392 0.15 -20.00 7.45
CA VAL A 392 0.88 -19.81 8.70
C VAL A 392 -0.07 -19.34 9.80
N LYS A 393 -0.14 -20.10 10.88
CA LYS A 393 -0.90 -19.74 12.09
C LYS A 393 0.03 -19.17 13.16
N ASN A 394 -0.46 -18.25 13.97
CA ASN A 394 0.24 -17.73 15.14
C ASN A 394 0.81 -18.84 16.05
N GLU A 395 1.89 -18.51 16.75
CA GLU A 395 2.33 -19.23 17.94
C GLU A 395 1.48 -18.82 19.16
N THR A 396 1.58 -19.57 20.26
CA THR A 396 0.82 -19.25 21.47
C THR A 396 1.18 -17.90 22.08
N TRP A 397 2.43 -17.45 21.93
CA TRP A 397 2.94 -16.22 22.54
C TRP A 397 2.71 -14.95 21.71
N ASN A 398 2.41 -15.06 20.40
CA ASN A 398 2.09 -13.93 19.53
C ASN A 398 0.65 -13.97 18.98
N ALA A 399 -0.22 -14.75 19.62
CA ALA A 399 -1.63 -14.84 19.26
C ALA A 399 -2.35 -13.50 19.46
N ALA A 400 -2.04 -12.82 20.57
CA ALA A 400 -2.66 -11.57 20.95
C ALA A 400 -1.96 -10.38 20.27
N VAL A 401 -2.72 -9.63 19.48
CA VAL A 401 -2.29 -8.39 18.83
C VAL A 401 -3.27 -7.30 19.27
N PRO A 402 -2.83 -6.28 20.02
CA PRO A 402 -3.69 -5.16 20.42
C PRO A 402 -4.32 -4.47 19.20
N ALA A 403 -5.42 -3.74 19.40
CA ALA A 403 -5.99 -2.89 18.35
C ALA A 403 -4.93 -1.92 17.81
N GLY A 404 -4.80 -1.82 16.48
CA GLY A 404 -3.75 -1.06 15.80
C GLY A 404 -2.32 -1.61 15.97
N GLY A 405 -2.15 -2.72 16.69
CA GLY A 405 -0.87 -3.41 16.87
C GLY A 405 -0.51 -4.29 15.67
N HIS A 406 0.71 -4.81 15.68
CA HIS A 406 1.17 -5.75 14.66
C HIS A 406 2.15 -6.77 15.23
N VAL A 407 2.29 -7.91 14.55
CA VAL A 407 3.33 -8.91 14.77
C VAL A 407 3.91 -9.35 13.42
N THR A 408 5.12 -9.88 13.41
CA THR A 408 5.75 -10.38 12.18
C THR A 408 6.14 -11.85 12.32
N PHE A 409 6.12 -12.57 11.21
CA PHE A 409 6.70 -13.89 11.08
C PHE A 409 7.51 -14.00 9.78
N GLY A 410 8.53 -14.84 9.78
CA GLY A 410 9.37 -15.05 8.60
C GLY A 410 9.32 -16.50 8.12
N PHE A 411 9.74 -16.71 6.88
CA PHE A 411 9.80 -18.03 6.27
C PHE A 411 10.90 -18.16 5.23
N LEU A 412 11.31 -19.39 4.94
CA LEU A 412 12.09 -19.72 3.75
C LEU A 412 11.23 -20.50 2.76
N ALA A 413 11.41 -20.23 1.48
CA ALA A 413 10.77 -20.95 0.39
C ALA A 413 11.77 -21.31 -0.70
N SER A 414 11.50 -22.40 -1.41
CA SER A 414 12.27 -22.83 -2.59
C SER A 414 11.78 -22.15 -3.86
N GLY A 415 12.64 -22.09 -4.88
CA GLY A 415 12.35 -21.49 -6.19
C GLY A 415 12.71 -20.00 -6.30
N THR A 416 12.43 -19.40 -7.45
CA THR A 416 12.70 -17.98 -7.70
C THR A 416 11.85 -17.12 -6.78
N ALA A 417 12.47 -16.14 -6.11
CA ALA A 417 11.79 -15.23 -5.19
C ALA A 417 10.53 -14.62 -5.81
N ALA A 418 9.40 -14.86 -5.15
CA ALA A 418 8.12 -14.28 -5.55
C ALA A 418 8.05 -12.88 -4.95
N ALA A 419 8.28 -11.84 -5.76
CA ALA A 419 8.16 -10.47 -5.31
C ALA A 419 6.76 -10.17 -4.75
N GLN A 420 5.74 -10.84 -5.33
CA GLN A 420 4.33 -10.75 -4.99
C GLN A 420 3.76 -12.15 -4.78
N VAL A 421 2.75 -12.29 -3.91
CA VAL A 421 1.99 -13.54 -3.72
C VAL A 421 0.54 -13.34 -4.14
N GLN A 422 -0.20 -14.42 -4.39
CA GLN A 422 -1.62 -14.35 -4.74
C GLN A 422 -2.46 -14.70 -3.52
N ASN A 423 -3.67 -14.16 -3.44
CA ASN A 423 -4.65 -14.54 -2.41
C ASN A 423 -4.16 -14.36 -0.96
N LEU A 424 -3.33 -13.33 -0.69
CA LEU A 424 -2.84 -13.04 0.65
C LEU A 424 -3.98 -12.62 1.56
N THR A 425 -4.34 -13.49 2.49
CA THR A 425 -5.47 -13.28 3.40
C THR A 425 -5.01 -13.43 4.84
N CYS A 426 -5.64 -12.67 5.74
CA CYS A 426 -5.52 -12.84 7.18
C CYS A 426 -6.90 -13.12 7.76
N THR A 427 -7.01 -14.16 8.59
CA THR A 427 -8.24 -14.49 9.32
C THR A 427 -7.95 -14.60 10.81
N THR A 428 -8.95 -14.28 11.63
CA THR A 428 -8.89 -14.34 13.09
C THR A 428 -9.59 -15.60 13.59
N GLY A 429 -9.04 -16.24 14.65
CA GLY A 429 -9.67 -17.43 15.27
C GLY A 429 -8.79 -18.42 16.00
#